data_AF-A0A9W7Z5C0-F1
#
_entry.id   AF-A0A9W7Z5C0-F1
#
_cell.length_a   1.000
_cell.length_b   1.000
_cell.length_c   1.000
_cell.angle_alpha   90.00
_cell.angle_beta   90.00
_cell.angle_gamma   90.00
#
_symmetry.space_group_name_H-M   'P 1'
#
loop_
_entity.id
_entity.type
_entity.pdbx_description
1 polymer ?
#
loop_
_entity_poly.entity_id
_entity_poly.type
_entity_poly.pdbx_seq_one_letter_code
_entity_poly.pdbx_strand_id
1 'polypeptide(L)'
;MPRTLQLFHWLLFESVVVFAMLITPVFWAVLYDADTYVGGEHRWLNASVHAANLGCILVDVVAGSMVLSPHWIHPAILVFVVALYLALAYLNKAINGWFTYNFIDYDRHHWMVLVYAIGILAAVVLIYYIIYALQLLLDRLLPPKVSLSSPLPLSSDSDDDAELKA
;
A
#
# COMPACT_ATOMS: atom_id res chain seq x y z
N MET A 1 -19.65 6.59 11.07
CA MET A 1 -19.62 5.75 9.85
C MET A 1 -19.93 4.30 10.22
N PRO A 2 -20.57 3.51 9.35
CA PRO A 2 -20.80 2.08 9.60
C PRO A 2 -19.47 1.32 9.70
N ARG A 3 -19.40 0.33 10.61
CA ARG A 3 -18.15 -0.40 10.95
C ARG A 3 -17.52 -1.12 9.76
N THR A 4 -18.33 -1.63 8.83
CA THR A 4 -17.85 -2.31 7.62
C THR A 4 -17.11 -1.37 6.67
N LEU A 5 -17.63 -0.16 6.46
CA LEU A 5 -17.00 0.84 5.61
C LEU A 5 -15.69 1.35 6.22
N GLN A 6 -15.60 1.42 7.55
CA GLN A 6 -14.35 1.72 8.25
C GLN A 6 -13.32 0.62 8.00
N LEU A 7 -13.68 -0.66 8.13
CA LEU A 7 -12.77 -1.76 7.83
C LEU A 7 -12.25 -1.69 6.39
N PHE A 8 -13.13 -1.50 5.41
CA PHE A 8 -12.70 -1.40 4.01
C PHE A 8 -11.83 -0.17 3.74
N HIS A 9 -12.11 0.95 4.39
CA HIS A 9 -11.25 2.14 4.29
C HIS A 9 -9.84 1.86 4.82
N TRP A 10 -9.74 1.18 5.96
CA TRP A 10 -8.45 0.75 6.52
C TRP A 10 -7.71 -0.23 5.62
N LEU A 11 -8.40 -1.28 5.15
CA LEU A 11 -7.79 -2.26 4.24
C LEU A 11 -7.35 -1.62 2.91
N LEU A 12 -8.12 -0.65 2.39
CA LEU A 12 -7.75 0.10 1.21
C LEU A 12 -6.45 0.88 1.45
N PHE A 13 -6.38 1.66 2.52
CA PHE A 13 -5.17 2.39 2.90
C PHE A 13 -3.95 1.46 3.03
N GLU A 14 -4.08 0.39 3.81
CA GLU A 14 -2.99 -0.55 4.04
C GLU A 14 -2.54 -1.25 2.75
N SER A 15 -3.49 -1.63 1.89
CA SER A 15 -3.19 -2.26 0.60
C SER A 15 -2.39 -1.32 -0.31
N VAL A 16 -2.77 -0.04 -0.37
CA VAL A 16 -2.09 0.96 -1.20
C VAL A 16 -0.65 1.16 -0.72
N VAL A 17 -0.45 1.29 0.59
CA VAL A 17 0.86 1.47 1.20
C VAL A 17 1.75 0.25 0.99
N VAL A 18 1.26 -0.94 1.36
CA VAL A 18 2.06 -2.17 1.37
C VAL A 18 2.34 -2.65 -0.04
N PHE A 19 1.37 -2.59 -0.95
CA PHE A 19 1.59 -3.04 -2.32
C PHE A 19 2.52 -2.11 -3.09
N ALA A 20 2.44 -0.79 -2.91
CA ALA A 20 3.41 0.13 -3.52
C ALA A 20 4.86 -0.15 -3.05
N MET A 21 5.02 -0.41 -1.75
CA MET A 21 6.31 -0.76 -1.14
C MET A 21 6.80 -2.15 -1.58
N LEU A 22 5.90 -3.08 -1.90
CA LEU A 22 6.22 -4.42 -2.38
C LEU A 22 6.61 -4.43 -3.86
N ILE A 23 5.77 -3.84 -4.73
CA ILE A 23 5.94 -3.95 -6.19
C ILE A 23 7.20 -3.25 -6.66
N THR A 24 7.64 -2.21 -5.94
CA THR A 24 8.84 -1.45 -6.25
C THR A 24 10.07 -2.38 -6.25
N PRO A 25 10.54 -2.94 -5.11
CA PRO A 25 11.69 -3.83 -5.12
C PRO A 25 11.49 -5.08 -5.99
N VAL A 26 10.27 -5.62 -6.08
CA VAL A 26 9.98 -6.74 -7.01
C VAL A 26 10.22 -6.33 -8.46
N PHE A 27 9.82 -5.13 -8.86
CA PHE A 27 10.06 -4.62 -10.20
C PHE A 27 11.56 -4.58 -10.50
N TRP A 28 12.36 -3.91 -9.68
CA TRP A 28 13.81 -3.80 -9.93
C TRP A 28 14.58 -5.11 -9.75
N ALA A 29 14.17 -6.00 -8.84
CA ALA A 29 14.89 -7.24 -8.56
C ALA A 29 14.52 -8.40 -9.49
N VAL A 30 13.28 -8.43 -9.98
CA VAL A 30 12.72 -9.59 -10.70
C VAL A 30 12.22 -9.25 -12.10
N LEU A 31 11.65 -8.06 -12.31
CA LEU A 31 10.98 -7.71 -13.57
C LEU A 31 11.77 -6.76 -14.46
N TYR A 32 12.78 -6.07 -13.93
CA TYR A 32 13.59 -5.09 -14.66
C TYR A 32 14.62 -5.80 -15.56
N ASP A 33 14.12 -6.54 -16.54
CA ASP A 33 14.91 -7.22 -17.55
C ASP A 33 14.69 -6.55 -18.93
N ALA A 34 15.77 -6.46 -19.71
CA ALA A 34 15.75 -5.94 -21.07
C ALA A 34 14.90 -6.83 -22.00
N ASP A 35 14.85 -8.13 -21.74
CA ASP A 35 14.10 -9.09 -22.56
C ASP A 35 12.58 -9.03 -22.31
N THR A 36 12.16 -8.51 -21.15
CA THR A 36 10.73 -8.42 -20.76
C THR A 36 10.06 -7.18 -21.36
N TYR A 37 10.82 -6.14 -21.70
CA TYR A 37 10.29 -4.89 -22.24
C TYR A 37 10.86 -4.57 -23.61
N VAL A 38 10.04 -4.77 -24.64
CA VAL A 38 10.36 -4.41 -26.03
C VAL A 38 10.27 -2.89 -26.18
N GLY A 39 11.34 -2.19 -25.83
CA GLY A 39 11.47 -0.73 -26.03
C GLY A 39 11.90 0.03 -24.76
N GLY A 40 12.83 0.97 -24.92
CA GLY A 40 13.32 1.81 -23.83
C GLY A 40 12.23 2.67 -23.17
N GLU A 41 11.20 3.06 -23.94
CA GLU A 41 10.06 3.83 -23.45
C GLU A 41 9.21 3.05 -22.44
N HIS A 42 8.92 1.77 -22.70
CA HIS A 42 8.15 0.94 -21.78
C HIS A 42 8.90 0.70 -20.48
N ARG A 43 10.21 0.49 -20.56
CA ARG A 43 11.08 0.36 -19.37
C ARG A 43 11.06 1.63 -18.53
N TRP A 44 11.24 2.77 -19.19
CA TRP A 44 11.23 4.08 -18.53
C TRP A 44 9.89 4.34 -17.84
N LEU A 45 8.78 4.21 -18.55
CA LEU A 45 7.44 4.46 -18.02
C LEU A 45 7.15 3.56 -16.80
N ASN A 46 7.44 2.26 -16.88
CA ASN A 46 7.24 1.36 -15.75
C ASN A 46 8.13 1.74 -14.57
N ALA A 47 9.42 1.99 -14.79
CA ALA A 47 10.34 2.39 -13.72
C ALA A 47 9.89 3.71 -13.05
N SER A 48 9.51 4.71 -13.84
CA SER A 48 9.04 6.00 -13.33
C SER A 48 7.75 5.87 -12.52
N VAL A 49 6.78 5.06 -12.97
CA VAL A 49 5.52 4.84 -12.23
C VAL A 49 5.77 4.16 -10.89
N HIS A 50 6.62 3.14 -10.83
CA HIS A 50 6.94 2.47 -9.57
C HIS A 50 7.68 3.42 -8.62
N ALA A 51 8.63 4.21 -9.13
CA ALA A 51 9.39 5.17 -8.32
C ALA A 51 8.51 6.32 -7.80
N ALA A 52 7.63 6.86 -8.65
CA ALA A 52 6.68 7.91 -8.27
C ALA A 52 5.68 7.40 -7.23
N ASN A 53 5.16 6.19 -7.42
CA ASN A 53 4.25 5.56 -6.46
C ASN A 53 4.92 5.38 -5.08
N LEU A 54 6.15 4.84 -5.05
CA LEU A 54 6.93 4.73 -3.82
C LEU A 54 7.12 6.11 -3.14
N GLY A 55 7.48 7.13 -3.92
CA GLY A 55 7.68 8.49 -3.41
C GLY A 55 6.42 9.06 -2.76
N CYS A 56 5.27 8.95 -3.43
CA CYS A 56 3.98 9.39 -2.88
C CYS A 56 3.62 8.66 -1.58
N ILE A 57 3.85 7.34 -1.53
CA ILE A 57 3.55 6.54 -0.34
C ILE A 57 4.51 6.83 0.81
N LEU A 58 5.79 7.11 0.54
CA LEU A 58 6.73 7.53 1.58
C LEU A 58 6.31 8.87 2.21
N VAL A 59 5.81 9.81 1.39
CA VAL A 59 5.24 11.07 1.91
C VAL A 59 4.04 10.78 2.82
N ASP A 60 3.12 9.91 2.40
CA ASP A 60 1.93 9.56 3.18
C ASP A 60 2.29 8.82 4.49
N VAL A 61 3.25 7.89 4.44
CA VAL A 61 3.74 7.17 5.65
C VAL A 61 4.41 8.13 6.65
N VAL A 62 5.13 9.14 6.17
CA VAL A 62 5.86 10.08 7.05
C VAL A 62 4.96 11.21 7.57
N ALA A 63 4.18 11.83 6.69
CA ALA A 63 3.37 13.01 7.01
C ALA A 63 1.93 12.67 7.41
N GLY A 64 1.39 11.55 6.94
CA GLY A 64 0.01 11.14 7.16
C GLY A 64 -0.27 10.71 8.59
N SER A 65 -1.51 10.89 9.04
CA SER A 65 -1.94 10.54 10.41
C SER A 65 -2.44 9.09 10.57
N MET A 66 -2.55 8.35 9.48
CA MET A 66 -2.98 6.95 9.52
C MET A 66 -1.79 6.03 9.82
N VAL A 67 -1.99 5.08 10.73
CA VAL A 67 -1.02 4.07 11.12
C VAL A 67 -1.58 2.72 10.72
N LEU A 68 -0.76 1.77 10.28
CA LEU A 68 -1.19 0.41 9.99
C LEU A 68 -1.82 -0.26 11.23
N SER A 69 -2.82 -1.12 11.03
CA SER A 69 -3.42 -1.86 12.13
C SER A 69 -2.43 -2.87 12.70
N PRO A 70 -2.28 -2.99 14.04
CA PRO A 70 -1.45 -4.04 14.64
C PRO A 70 -2.07 -5.44 14.48
N HIS A 71 -3.34 -5.52 14.10
CA HIS A 71 -4.09 -6.76 14.13
C HIS A 71 -3.72 -7.66 12.93
N TRP A 72 -3.29 -8.90 13.22
CA TRP A 72 -2.73 -9.84 12.24
C TRP A 72 -3.67 -10.21 11.07
N ILE A 73 -4.98 -10.00 11.23
CA ILE A 73 -5.96 -10.24 10.16
C ILE A 73 -5.70 -9.32 8.96
N HIS A 74 -5.23 -8.09 9.19
CA HIS A 74 -4.96 -7.13 8.12
C HIS A 74 -3.87 -7.62 7.16
N PRO A 75 -2.63 -7.94 7.59
CA PRO A 75 -1.63 -8.50 6.70
C PRO A 75 -2.06 -9.86 6.12
N ALA A 76 -2.85 -10.67 6.85
CA ALA A 76 -3.38 -11.92 6.31
C ALA A 76 -4.33 -11.71 5.11
N ILE A 77 -5.19 -10.69 5.15
CA ILE A 77 -6.05 -10.31 4.02
C ILE A 77 -5.21 -9.86 2.83
N LEU A 78 -4.18 -9.04 3.04
CA LEU A 78 -3.28 -8.60 1.98
C LEU A 78 -2.54 -9.77 1.33
N VAL A 79 -2.02 -10.71 2.13
CA VAL A 79 -1.40 -11.96 1.65
C VAL A 79 -2.42 -12.76 0.82
N PHE A 80 -3.66 -12.89 1.29
CA PHE A 80 -4.71 -13.58 0.55
C PHE A 80 -5.00 -12.93 -0.80
N VAL A 81 -5.06 -11.59 -0.88
CA VAL A 81 -5.24 -10.86 -2.14
C VAL A 81 -4.09 -11.13 -3.11
N VAL A 82 -2.84 -11.13 -2.64
CA VAL A 82 -1.67 -11.46 -3.48
C VAL A 82 -1.68 -12.92 -3.92
N ALA A 83 -2.11 -13.85 -3.06
CA ALA A 83 -2.27 -15.26 -3.44
C ALA A 83 -3.35 -15.45 -4.52
N LEU A 84 -4.47 -14.71 -4.44
CA LEU A 84 -5.49 -14.69 -5.50
C LEU A 84 -4.94 -14.13 -6.81
N TYR A 85 -4.11 -13.09 -6.74
CA TYR A 85 -3.45 -12.53 -7.92
C TYR A 85 -2.49 -13.54 -8.57
N LEU A 86 -1.71 -14.27 -7.78
CA LEU A 86 -0.89 -15.37 -8.30
C LEU A 86 -1.76 -16.45 -8.94
N ALA A 87 -2.84 -16.87 -8.30
CA ALA A 87 -3.78 -17.84 -8.88
C ALA A 87 -4.37 -17.37 -10.21
N LEU A 88 -4.66 -16.07 -10.35
CA LEU A 88 -5.12 -15.47 -11.59
C LEU A 88 -4.07 -15.58 -12.72
N ALA A 89 -2.78 -15.49 -12.40
CA ALA A 89 -1.72 -15.69 -13.39
C ALA A 89 -1.66 -17.16 -13.89
N TYR A 90 -1.90 -18.14 -13.01
CA TYR A 90 -2.05 -19.54 -13.42
C TYR A 90 -3.33 -19.77 -14.24
N LEU A 91 -4.42 -19.08 -13.90
CA LEU A 91 -5.64 -19.10 -14.70
C LEU A 91 -5.39 -18.53 -16.10
N ASN A 92 -4.60 -17.47 -16.24
CA ASN A 92 -4.18 -16.95 -17.54
C ASN A 92 -3.41 -17.99 -18.36
N LYS A 93 -2.48 -18.74 -17.75
CA LYS A 93 -1.79 -19.85 -18.43
C LYS A 93 -2.76 -20.92 -18.91
N ALA A 94 -3.75 -21.29 -18.10
CA ALA A 94 -4.74 -22.30 -18.45
C ALA A 94 -5.65 -21.86 -19.62
N ILE A 95 -5.98 -20.57 -19.71
CA ILE A 95 -6.87 -20.03 -20.75
C ILE A 95 -6.10 -19.68 -22.02
N ASN A 96 -4.96 -18.99 -21.89
CA ASN A 96 -4.25 -18.36 -23.00
C ASN A 96 -2.95 -19.09 -23.40
N GLY A 97 -2.49 -20.06 -22.60
CA GLY A 97 -1.30 -20.88 -22.90
C GLY A 97 0.04 -20.25 -22.51
N TRP A 98 0.07 -19.03 -21.95
CA TRP A 98 1.30 -18.33 -21.55
C TRP A 98 1.22 -17.72 -20.14
N PHE A 99 2.37 -17.57 -19.47
CA PHE A 99 2.47 -16.91 -18.17
C PHE A 99 2.66 -15.41 -18.31
N THR A 100 1.94 -14.63 -17.50
CA THR A 100 2.10 -13.16 -17.47
C THR A 100 3.48 -12.72 -17.00
N TYR A 101 4.12 -13.55 -16.18
CA TYR A 101 5.46 -13.29 -15.67
C TYR A 101 6.37 -14.49 -15.86
N ASN A 102 7.60 -14.22 -16.28
CA ASN A 102 8.59 -15.26 -16.50
C ASN A 102 8.98 -15.97 -15.18
N PHE A 103 9.07 -15.24 -14.07
CA PHE A 103 9.51 -15.79 -12.78
C PHE A 103 8.54 -16.82 -12.15
N ILE A 104 7.28 -16.88 -12.61
CA ILE A 104 6.30 -17.90 -12.18
C ILE A 104 6.17 -19.06 -13.17
N ASP A 105 6.95 -19.05 -14.25
CA ASP A 105 6.92 -20.09 -15.26
C ASP A 105 7.60 -21.36 -14.75
N TYR A 106 6.80 -22.34 -14.32
CA TYR A 106 7.31 -23.61 -13.81
C TYR A 106 7.93 -24.49 -14.90
N ASP A 107 7.58 -24.27 -16.17
CA ASP A 107 8.19 -24.97 -17.30
C ASP A 107 9.66 -24.57 -17.44
N ARG A 108 10.02 -23.37 -16.96
CA ARG A 108 11.36 -22.78 -17.10
C ARG A 108 12.17 -22.78 -15.81
N HIS A 109 11.54 -22.55 -14.67
CA HIS A 109 12.23 -22.32 -13.38
C HIS A 109 11.98 -23.42 -12.34
N HIS A 110 11.18 -24.44 -12.66
CA HIS A 110 10.90 -25.59 -11.81
C HIS A 110 10.58 -25.21 -10.34
N TRP A 111 11.41 -25.64 -9.38
CA TRP A 111 11.22 -25.42 -7.95
C TRP A 111 11.44 -23.95 -7.51
N MET A 112 12.15 -23.14 -8.30
CA MET A 112 12.39 -21.74 -7.97
C MET A 112 11.10 -20.91 -7.96
N VAL A 113 10.08 -21.33 -8.73
CA VAL A 113 8.75 -20.70 -8.71
C VAL A 113 8.12 -20.71 -7.32
N LEU A 114 8.28 -21.81 -6.58
CA LEU A 114 7.79 -21.91 -5.22
C LEU A 114 8.50 -20.91 -4.29
N VAL A 115 9.81 -20.72 -4.48
CA VAL A 115 10.61 -19.76 -3.73
C VAL A 115 10.14 -18.33 -4.02
N TYR A 116 9.91 -17.98 -5.29
CA TYR A 116 9.36 -16.66 -5.64
C TYR A 116 7.97 -16.44 -5.05
N ALA A 117 7.07 -17.43 -5.16
CA ALA A 117 5.71 -17.32 -4.63
C ALA A 117 5.72 -17.13 -3.10
N ILE A 118 6.40 -18.01 -2.35
CA ILE A 118 6.49 -17.91 -0.89
C ILE A 118 7.23 -16.63 -0.48
N GLY A 119 8.31 -16.28 -1.20
CA GLY A 119 9.10 -15.08 -0.94
C GLY A 119 8.27 -13.80 -1.06
N ILE A 120 7.43 -13.67 -2.10
CA ILE A 120 6.55 -12.52 -2.28
C ILE A 120 5.49 -12.46 -1.18
N LEU A 121 4.86 -13.59 -0.81
CA LEU A 121 3.87 -13.62 0.27
C LEU A 121 4.50 -13.28 1.63
N ALA A 122 5.72 -13.75 1.89
CA ALA A 122 6.47 -13.40 3.10
C ALA A 122 6.88 -11.92 3.09
N ALA A 123 7.27 -11.38 1.93
CA ALA A 123 7.64 -9.98 1.78
C ALA A 123 6.47 -9.04 2.11
N VAL A 124 5.22 -9.39 1.78
CA VAL A 124 4.03 -8.63 2.20
C VAL A 124 3.99 -8.47 3.72
N VAL A 125 4.15 -9.56 4.46
CA VAL A 125 4.10 -9.55 5.94
C VAL A 125 5.28 -8.77 6.51
N LEU A 126 6.49 -8.98 5.97
CA LEU A 126 7.69 -8.29 6.41
C LEU A 126 7.57 -6.77 6.21
N ILE A 127 7.19 -6.33 5.01
CA ILE A 127 7.00 -4.92 4.67
C ILE A 127 5.92 -4.30 5.56
N TYR A 128 4.80 -4.99 5.77
CA TYR A 128 3.71 -4.53 6.63
C TYR A 128 4.24 -4.16 8.03
N TYR A 129 4.97 -5.07 8.67
CA TYR A 129 5.47 -4.82 10.02
C TYR A 129 6.64 -3.83 10.08
N ILE A 130 7.46 -3.74 9.03
CA ILE A 130 8.48 -2.69 8.93
C ILE A 130 7.83 -1.31 8.88
N ILE A 131 6.82 -1.12 8.03
CA ILE A 131 6.11 0.16 7.90
C ILE A 131 5.34 0.49 9.19
N TYR A 132 4.67 -0.50 9.78
CA TYR A 132 4.02 -0.33 11.08
C TYR A 132 5.00 0.13 12.17
N ALA A 133 6.17 -0.52 12.26
CA ALA A 133 7.21 -0.13 13.21
C ALA A 133 7.77 1.28 12.93
N LEU A 134 7.94 1.64 11.67
CA LEU A 134 8.36 2.98 11.26
C LEU A 134 7.34 4.03 11.66
N GLN A 135 6.05 3.81 11.41
CA GLN A 135 4.99 4.75 11.80
C GLN A 135 4.91 4.92 13.32
N LEU A 136 5.02 3.83 14.09
CA LEU A 136 5.11 3.90 15.54
C LEU A 136 6.32 4.69 16.03
N LEU A 137 7.47 4.54 15.37
CA LEU A 137 8.66 5.30 15.69
C LEU A 137 8.46 6.79 15.39
N LEU A 138 7.87 7.12 14.24
CA LEU A 138 7.58 8.49 13.85
C LEU A 138 6.60 9.17 14.81
N ASP A 139 5.53 8.49 15.21
CA ASP A 139 4.56 9.02 16.17
C ASP A 139 5.17 9.25 17.57
N ARG A 140 6.26 8.55 17.91
CA ARG A 140 7.02 8.78 19.15
C ARG A 140 8.03 9.91 19.04
N LEU A 141 8.60 10.14 17.86
CA LEU A 141 9.66 11.13 17.64
C LEU A 141 9.12 12.51 17.25
N LEU A 142 7.99 12.56 16.54
CA LEU A 142 7.40 13.79 16.05
C LEU A 142 6.38 14.35 17.06
N PRO A 143 6.29 15.68 17.19
CA PRO A 143 5.25 16.28 18.01
C PRO A 143 3.84 15.89 17.52
N PRO A 144 2.83 15.89 18.41
CA PRO A 144 1.48 15.53 18.04
C PRO A 144 1.00 16.32 16.81
N LYS A 145 0.51 15.60 15.79
CA LYS A 145 -0.11 16.22 14.62
C LYS A 145 -1.29 17.06 15.11
N VAL A 146 -1.30 18.36 14.76
CA VAL A 146 -2.27 19.34 15.28
C VAL A 146 -3.69 18.81 15.10
N SER A 147 -4.39 18.55 16.20
CA SER A 147 -5.80 18.19 16.17
C SER A 147 -6.62 19.46 15.93
N LEU A 148 -7.29 19.54 14.77
CA LEU A 148 -8.23 20.61 14.44
C LEU A 148 -9.51 20.59 15.30
N SER A 149 -9.59 19.74 16.32
CA SER A 149 -10.68 19.69 17.29
C SER A 149 -10.66 20.82 18.30
N SER A 150 -9.63 21.68 18.28
CA SER A 150 -9.71 22.99 18.93
C SER A 150 -10.98 23.66 18.44
N PRO A 151 -11.95 24.01 19.31
CA PRO A 151 -13.08 24.81 18.89
C PRO A 151 -12.51 26.01 18.14
N LEU A 152 -12.87 26.15 16.86
CA LEU A 152 -12.67 27.43 16.19
C LEU A 152 -13.21 28.48 17.16
N PRO A 153 -12.49 29.58 17.42
CA PRO A 153 -13.09 30.70 18.12
C PRO A 153 -14.19 31.22 17.18
N LEU A 154 -15.37 30.60 17.26
CA LEU A 154 -16.61 31.16 16.80
C LEU A 154 -16.68 32.46 17.56
N SER A 155 -16.56 33.54 16.79
CA SER A 155 -16.78 34.91 17.22
C SER A 155 -17.90 34.93 18.25
N SER A 156 -17.53 35.15 19.51
CA SER A 156 -18.49 35.51 20.57
C SER A 156 -19.03 36.93 20.38
N ASP A 157 -18.76 37.56 19.24
CA ASP A 157 -19.12 38.93 18.91
C ASP A 157 -19.99 38.94 17.66
N SER A 158 -21.27 38.65 17.82
CA SER A 158 -22.33 39.38 17.12
C SER A 158 -23.69 38.96 17.69
N ASP A 159 -24.22 39.88 18.50
CA ASP A 159 -25.63 40.20 18.66
C ASP A 159 -26.58 39.14 19.24
N ASP A 160 -26.97 39.36 20.50
CA ASP A 160 -28.36 39.22 20.95
C ASP A 160 -28.58 40.04 22.25
N ASP A 161 -29.06 41.27 22.08
CA ASP A 161 -30.42 41.64 22.52
C ASP A 161 -30.75 41.67 24.03
N ALA A 162 -29.95 42.37 24.83
CA ALA A 162 -30.36 42.97 26.11
C ALA A 162 -29.63 44.32 26.26
N GLU A 163 -30.22 45.52 26.28
CA GLU A 163 -31.54 45.99 26.70
C GLU A 163 -31.95 47.19 25.82
N LEU A 164 -32.77 46.93 24.79
CA LEU A 164 -33.71 47.89 24.24
C LEU A 164 -35.10 47.51 24.75
N LYS A 165 -35.38 47.77 26.04
CA LYS A 165 -36.76 47.86 26.55
C LYS A 165 -36.85 48.95 27.62
N ALA A 166 -37.51 50.03 27.20
CA ALA A 166 -38.46 50.87 27.93
C ALA A 166 -38.06 51.46 29.28
#